data_AF-A0A1D1Y1E3-F1
#
_entry.id   AF-A0A1D1Y1E3-F1
#
_cell.length_a   1.000
_cell.length_b   1.000
_cell.length_c   1.000
_cell.angle_alpha   90.00
_cell.angle_beta   90.00
_cell.angle_gamma   90.00
#
_symmetry.space_group_name_H-M   'P 1'
#
loop_
_entity.id
_entity.type
_entity.pdbx_description
1 polymer ?
#
loop_
_entity_poly.entity_id
_entity_poly.type
_entity_poly.pdbx_seq_one_letter_code
_entity_poly.pdbx_strand_id
1 'polypeptide(L)'
;HSLGSGVAAMLAMLVVQNRERLGHIERKRVRCYAMAPARCMSLNLAIEYADVINSVVLQDDFLPRTATPLEDIFKSLFCLPCILCLKCMRDACIPEEDMFRDPRRLYVPGRIYHIVERKPLRCGRLPPVVRTDVPVDGRFEHIVPSCNATSDHAILWIEREAQR
;
A
#
# COMPACT_ATOMS: atom_id res chain seq x y z
N HIS A 1 9.65 4.99 -0.52
CA HIS A 1 8.49 5.42 -1.33
C HIS A 1 8.36 4.48 -2.52
N SER A 2 7.12 4.17 -2.95
CA SER A 2 6.84 3.27 -4.08
C SER A 2 7.50 1.89 -3.89
N LEU A 3 8.12 1.32 -4.94
CA LEU A 3 8.84 0.06 -4.89
C LEU A 3 9.92 0.03 -3.80
N GLY A 4 10.66 1.13 -3.62
CA GLY A 4 11.72 1.22 -2.61
C GLY A 4 11.22 1.05 -1.18
N SER A 5 9.96 1.40 -0.89
CA SER A 5 9.36 1.11 0.43
C SER A 5 9.00 -0.35 0.62
N GLY A 6 8.64 -1.07 -0.45
CA GLY A 6 8.45 -2.52 -0.36
C GLY A 6 9.77 -3.22 -0.03
N VAL A 7 10.87 -2.78 -0.64
CA VAL A 7 12.22 -3.27 -0.32
C VAL A 7 12.62 -2.93 1.11
N ALA A 8 12.39 -1.69 1.56
CA ALA A 8 12.67 -1.27 2.93
C ALA A 8 11.85 -2.06 3.97
N ALA A 9 10.60 -2.40 3.66
CA ALA A 9 9.75 -3.23 4.52
C ALA A 9 10.32 -4.65 4.66
N MET A 10 10.71 -5.29 3.55
CA MET A 10 11.35 -6.61 3.60
C MET A 10 12.69 -6.57 4.35
N LEU A 11 13.48 -5.51 4.16
CA LEU A 11 14.72 -5.32 4.91
C LEU A 11 14.46 -5.18 6.42
N ALA A 12 13.42 -4.47 6.82
CA ALA A 12 13.04 -4.35 8.23
C ALA A 12 12.67 -5.71 8.84
N MET A 13 12.01 -6.59 8.09
CA MET A 13 11.75 -7.97 8.53
C MET A 13 13.04 -8.74 8.74
N LEU A 14 13.97 -8.67 7.78
CA LEU A 14 15.28 -9.34 7.88
C LEU A 14 16.06 -8.88 9.12
N VAL A 15 16.05 -7.58 9.39
CA VAL A 15 16.67 -7.00 10.60
C VAL A 15 16.03 -7.54 11.87
N VAL A 16 14.69 -7.65 11.91
CA VAL A 16 13.96 -8.15 13.08
C VAL A 16 14.12 -9.66 13.27
N GLN A 17 14.27 -10.41 12.19
CA GLN A 17 14.48 -11.85 12.22
C GLN A 17 15.91 -12.22 12.66
N ASN A 18 16.92 -11.41 12.30
CA ASN A 18 18.34 -11.67 12.56
C ASN A 18 18.94 -10.76 13.65
N ARG A 19 18.15 -10.41 14.68
CA ARG A 19 18.56 -9.43 15.71
C ARG A 19 19.80 -9.86 16.47
N GLU A 20 19.97 -11.16 16.70
CA GLU A 20 21.16 -11.74 17.34
C GLU A 20 22.45 -11.45 16.57
N ARG A 21 22.38 -11.43 15.24
CA ARG A 21 23.54 -11.11 14.37
C ARG A 21 23.81 -9.61 14.28
N LEU A 22 22.88 -8.78 14.74
CA LEU A 22 22.95 -7.32 14.70
C LEU A 22 23.18 -6.69 16.08
N GLY A 23 23.74 -7.44 17.03
CA GLY A 23 24.01 -6.94 18.38
C GLY A 23 22.80 -6.93 19.29
N HIS A 24 21.86 -7.85 19.08
CA HIS A 24 20.64 -8.04 19.90
C HIS A 24 19.78 -6.79 20.03
N ILE A 25 19.60 -6.05 18.93
CA ILE A 25 18.72 -4.88 18.89
C ILE A 25 17.31 -5.29 19.34
N GLU A 26 16.73 -4.54 20.27
CA GLU A 26 15.35 -4.78 20.70
C GLU A 26 14.39 -4.50 19.54
N ARG A 27 13.39 -5.38 19.32
CA ARG A 27 12.41 -5.26 18.22
C ARG A 27 11.75 -3.87 18.16
N LYS A 28 11.41 -3.29 19.32
CA LYS A 28 10.77 -1.96 19.44
C LYS A 28 11.59 -0.80 18.86
N ARG A 29 12.92 -0.98 18.71
CA ARG A 29 13.83 0.02 18.15
C ARG A 29 13.85 -0.01 16.62
N VAL A 30 13.33 -1.06 16.00
CA VAL A 30 13.20 -1.15 14.55
C VAL A 30 11.83 -0.60 14.16
N ARG A 31 11.81 0.40 13.30
CA ARG A 31 10.58 0.97 12.73
C ARG A 31 10.77 1.19 11.24
N CYS A 32 9.78 0.81 10.45
CA CYS A 32 9.76 1.07 9.01
C CYS A 32 8.53 1.91 8.69
N TYR A 33 8.73 3.00 7.94
CA TYR A 33 7.66 3.83 7.39
C TYR A 33 7.67 3.70 5.88
N ALA A 34 6.71 2.94 5.37
CA ALA A 34 6.63 2.56 3.97
C ALA A 34 5.57 3.43 3.27
N MET A 35 6.01 4.41 2.49
CA MET A 35 5.11 5.32 1.75
C MET A 35 4.76 4.73 0.39
N ALA A 36 3.49 4.54 0.06
CA ALA A 36 3.07 3.96 -1.22
C ALA A 36 3.70 2.59 -1.54
N PRO A 37 3.77 1.62 -0.60
CA PRO A 37 4.49 0.38 -0.83
C PRO A 37 3.77 -0.51 -1.84
N ALA A 38 4.55 -1.19 -2.69
CA ALA A 38 4.04 -2.33 -3.44
C ALA A 38 3.68 -3.48 -2.49
N ARG A 39 2.70 -4.30 -2.89
CA ARG A 39 2.37 -5.55 -2.18
C ARG A 39 3.53 -6.52 -2.31
N CYS A 40 4.16 -6.90 -1.19
CA CYS A 40 5.43 -7.66 -1.21
C CYS A 40 5.50 -8.82 -0.22
N MET A 41 4.46 -9.08 0.58
CA MET A 41 4.48 -10.16 1.56
C MET A 41 3.14 -10.88 1.68
N SER A 42 3.15 -12.06 2.29
CA SER A 42 1.91 -12.78 2.61
C SER A 42 1.13 -12.08 3.72
N LEU A 43 -0.16 -12.37 3.82
CA LEU A 43 -1.05 -11.82 4.85
C LEU A 43 -0.50 -12.07 6.27
N ASN A 44 -0.03 -13.30 6.53
CA ASN A 44 0.53 -13.67 7.83
C ASN A 44 1.73 -12.80 8.21
N LEU A 45 2.63 -12.53 7.27
CA LEU A 45 3.79 -11.66 7.51
C LEU A 45 3.36 -10.20 7.70
N ALA A 46 2.37 -9.73 6.94
CA ALA A 46 1.86 -8.38 7.12
C ALA A 46 1.27 -8.17 8.53
N ILE A 47 0.56 -9.18 9.06
CA ILE A 47 0.02 -9.17 10.43
C ILE A 47 1.14 -9.29 11.47
N GLU A 48 2.05 -10.24 11.31
CA GLU A 48 3.16 -10.50 12.26
C GLU A 48 4.07 -9.28 12.44
N TYR A 49 4.30 -8.51 11.38
CA TYR A 49 5.18 -7.33 11.40
C TYR A 49 4.42 -6.00 11.49
N ALA A 50 3.13 -6.01 11.80
CA ALA A 50 2.30 -4.80 11.90
C ALA A 50 2.69 -3.87 13.06
N ASP A 51 3.45 -4.34 14.05
CA ASP A 51 4.06 -3.53 15.09
C ASP A 51 5.33 -2.80 14.63
N VAL A 52 6.04 -3.32 13.61
CA VAL A 52 7.31 -2.76 13.13
C VAL A 52 7.10 -1.89 11.90
N ILE A 53 6.27 -2.35 10.96
CA ILE A 53 6.09 -1.72 9.66
C ILE A 53 4.79 -0.93 9.63
N ASN A 54 4.92 0.34 9.29
CA ASN A 54 3.83 1.30 9.13
C ASN A 54 3.77 1.72 7.67
N SER A 55 2.76 1.24 6.95
CA SER A 55 2.51 1.57 5.56
C SER A 55 1.56 2.73 5.43
N VAL A 56 1.95 3.77 4.71
CA VAL A 56 1.09 4.90 4.39
C VAL A 56 0.63 4.74 2.95
N VAL A 57 -0.68 4.62 2.76
CA VAL A 57 -1.32 4.43 1.45
C VAL A 57 -2.22 5.62 1.17
N LEU A 58 -2.02 6.26 0.02
CA LEU A 58 -2.83 7.39 -0.41
C LEU A 58 -4.01 6.88 -1.24
N GLN A 59 -5.15 7.57 -1.13
CA GLN A 59 -6.38 7.20 -1.85
C GLN A 59 -6.21 7.09 -3.37
N ASP A 60 -5.26 7.80 -3.98
CA ASP A 60 -5.03 7.81 -5.43
C ASP A 60 -3.87 6.88 -5.88
N ASP A 61 -3.25 6.12 -4.97
CA ASP A 61 -2.07 5.30 -5.29
C ASP A 61 -2.40 3.90 -5.83
N PHE A 62 -2.01 3.63 -7.07
CA PHE A 62 -2.31 2.37 -7.78
C PHE A 62 -1.40 1.20 -7.38
N LEU A 63 -0.17 1.48 -6.93
CA LEU A 63 0.84 0.45 -6.64
C LEU A 63 0.50 -0.50 -5.49
N PRO A 64 -0.06 -0.05 -4.35
CA PRO A 64 -0.56 -0.95 -3.31
C PRO A 64 -1.84 -1.68 -3.74
N ARG A 65 -2.32 -1.51 -4.98
CA ARG A 65 -3.64 -1.99 -5.44
C ARG A 65 -3.59 -2.97 -6.60
N THR A 66 -2.50 -3.00 -7.35
CA THR A 66 -2.23 -4.04 -8.36
C THR A 66 -1.65 -5.29 -7.72
N ALA A 67 -2.32 -6.43 -7.90
CA ALA A 67 -1.79 -7.75 -7.53
C ALA A 67 -0.88 -8.34 -8.64
N THR A 68 -0.70 -7.61 -9.73
CA THR A 68 0.11 -8.04 -10.87
C THR A 68 1.56 -8.27 -10.48
N PRO A 69 2.19 -9.39 -10.90
CA PRO A 69 3.62 -9.58 -10.79
C PRO A 69 4.37 -8.39 -11.38
N LEU A 70 5.37 -7.90 -10.66
CA LEU A 70 6.17 -6.73 -11.06
C LEU A 70 6.73 -6.86 -12.49
N GLU A 71 7.07 -8.09 -12.91
CA GLU A 71 7.60 -8.39 -14.25
C GLU A 71 6.66 -7.97 -15.39
N ASP A 72 5.34 -8.04 -15.20
CA ASP A 72 4.36 -7.66 -16.22
C ASP A 72 4.18 -6.13 -16.30
N ILE A 73 4.42 -5.42 -15.20
CA ILE A 73 4.36 -3.95 -15.13
C ILE A 73 5.53 -3.35 -15.91
N PHE A 74 6.74 -3.91 -15.74
CA PHE A 74 7.94 -3.44 -16.44
C PHE A 74 7.94 -3.77 -17.95
N LYS A 75 7.32 -4.89 -18.36
CA LYS A 75 7.17 -5.21 -19.80
C LYS A 75 6.17 -4.31 -20.53
N SER A 76 5.20 -3.72 -19.82
CA SER A 76 4.15 -2.86 -20.42
C SER A 76 4.55 -1.39 -20.56
N LEU A 77 5.83 -1.05 -20.37
CA LEU A 77 6.33 0.34 -20.32
C LEU A 77 5.94 1.20 -21.54
N PHE A 78 5.72 0.57 -22.71
CA PHE A 78 5.38 1.24 -23.96
C PHE A 78 3.89 1.56 -24.16
N CYS A 79 2.96 1.03 -23.34
CA CYS A 79 1.51 1.23 -23.47
C CYS A 79 0.82 1.56 -22.12
N LEU A 80 1.58 2.13 -21.19
CA LEU A 80 1.29 2.23 -19.76
C LEU A 80 -0.11 2.78 -19.37
N PRO A 81 -0.65 3.85 -19.97
CA PRO A 81 -1.87 4.47 -19.44
C PRO A 81 -3.12 3.60 -19.67
N CYS A 82 -3.22 3.00 -20.86
CA CYS A 82 -4.42 2.30 -21.31
C CYS A 82 -4.52 0.90 -20.68
N ILE A 83 -3.39 0.19 -20.62
CA ILE A 83 -3.31 -1.17 -20.06
C ILE A 83 -3.43 -1.13 -18.53
N LEU A 84 -2.82 -0.13 -17.88
CA LEU A 84 -2.95 0.04 -16.44
C LEU A 84 -4.39 0.36 -16.04
N CYS A 85 -5.10 1.24 -16.77
CA CYS A 85 -6.53 1.49 -16.52
C CYS A 85 -7.39 0.23 -16.66
N LEU A 86 -7.27 -0.53 -17.76
CA LEU A 86 -8.06 -1.73 -17.98
C LEU A 86 -7.74 -2.84 -16.96
N LYS A 87 -6.47 -2.99 -16.59
CA LYS A 87 -6.02 -4.02 -15.65
C LYS A 87 -6.31 -3.65 -14.20
N CYS A 88 -6.17 -2.38 -13.82
CA CYS A 88 -6.63 -1.87 -12.52
C CYS A 88 -8.15 -2.00 -12.37
N MET A 89 -8.93 -1.71 -13.43
CA MET A 89 -10.39 -1.93 -13.41
C MET A 89 -10.73 -3.41 -13.26
N ARG A 90 -9.99 -4.32 -13.92
CA ARG A 90 -10.18 -5.77 -13.76
C ARG A 90 -9.85 -6.22 -12.33
N ASP A 91 -8.71 -5.79 -11.79
CA ASP A 91 -8.26 -6.14 -10.43
C ASP A 91 -9.17 -5.54 -9.35
N ALA A 92 -9.78 -4.38 -9.62
CA ALA A 92 -10.79 -3.75 -8.75
C ALA A 92 -12.12 -4.52 -8.70
N CYS A 93 -12.41 -5.32 -9.72
CA CYS A 93 -13.69 -6.02 -9.89
C CYS A 93 -13.62 -7.50 -9.51
N ILE A 94 -12.51 -7.98 -8.94
CA ILE A 94 -12.41 -9.36 -8.46
C ILE A 94 -13.16 -9.48 -7.12
N PRO A 95 -14.09 -10.45 -6.96
CA PRO A 95 -14.81 -10.67 -5.71
C PRO A 95 -13.86 -11.01 -4.56
N GLU A 96 -14.09 -10.43 -3.38
CA GLU A 96 -13.21 -10.59 -2.20
C GLU A 96 -12.95 -12.06 -1.83
N GLU A 97 -13.98 -12.91 -1.89
CA GLU A 97 -13.88 -14.35 -1.59
C GLU A 97 -12.86 -15.07 -2.47
N ASP A 98 -12.75 -14.68 -3.75
CA ASP A 98 -11.81 -15.27 -4.69
C ASP A 98 -10.38 -14.78 -4.43
N MET A 99 -10.23 -13.62 -3.78
CA MET A 99 -8.92 -13.02 -3.49
C MET A 99 -8.24 -13.67 -2.28
N PHE A 100 -9.02 -14.07 -1.26
CA PHE A 100 -8.51 -14.83 -0.10
C PHE A 100 -8.16 -16.28 -0.44
N ARG A 101 -8.78 -16.83 -1.49
CA ARG A 101 -8.50 -18.20 -1.96
C ARG A 101 -7.23 -18.29 -2.80
N ASP A 102 -6.65 -17.17 -3.25
CA ASP A 102 -5.42 -17.16 -4.03
C ASP A 102 -4.17 -17.13 -3.11
N PRO A 103 -3.42 -18.24 -2.99
CA PRO A 103 -2.21 -18.30 -2.17
C PRO A 103 -1.05 -17.47 -2.73
N ARG A 104 -1.14 -17.00 -3.99
CA ARG A 104 -0.10 -16.19 -4.65
C ARG A 104 -0.29 -14.69 -4.44
N ARG A 105 -1.40 -14.28 -3.85
CA ARG A 105 -1.71 -12.86 -3.63
C ARG A 105 -0.82 -12.27 -2.55
N LEU A 106 -0.11 -11.21 -2.91
CA LEU A 106 0.70 -10.41 -1.98
C LEU A 106 -0.15 -9.31 -1.35
N TYR A 107 0.24 -8.87 -0.16
CA TYR A 107 -0.41 -7.86 0.65
C TYR A 107 0.54 -6.69 0.95
N VAL A 108 -0.07 -5.55 1.28
CA VAL A 108 0.65 -4.35 1.76
C VAL A 108 1.31 -4.69 3.10
N PRO A 109 2.56 -4.25 3.32
CA PRO A 109 3.29 -4.65 4.51
C PRO A 109 2.81 -3.96 5.79
N GLY A 110 2.67 -4.71 6.87
CA GLY A 110 2.45 -4.15 8.21
C GLY A 110 1.11 -3.42 8.41
N ARG A 111 1.09 -2.50 9.38
CA ARG A 111 -0.08 -1.67 9.70
C ARG A 111 -0.26 -0.58 8.65
N ILE A 112 -1.48 -0.40 8.17
CA ILE A 112 -1.78 0.51 7.08
C ILE A 112 -2.46 1.77 7.62
N TYR A 113 -1.99 2.91 7.15
CA TYR A 113 -2.57 4.24 7.33
C TYR A 113 -3.07 4.69 5.96
N HIS A 114 -4.37 4.52 5.73
CA HIS A 114 -5.04 4.94 4.52
C HIS A 114 -5.52 6.39 4.68
N ILE A 115 -4.91 7.30 3.93
CA ILE A 115 -5.30 8.71 3.94
C ILE A 115 -6.34 8.94 2.86
N VAL A 116 -7.53 9.36 3.29
CA VAL A 116 -8.69 9.62 2.44
C VAL A 116 -8.92 11.12 2.39
N GLU A 117 -8.84 11.71 1.19
CA GLU A 117 -9.09 13.14 0.96
C GLU A 117 -10.30 13.42 0.06
N ARG A 118 -10.94 12.38 -0.50
CA ARG A 118 -12.08 12.52 -1.42
C ARG A 118 -13.19 11.52 -1.15
N LYS A 119 -14.42 11.90 -1.47
CA LYS A 119 -15.61 11.02 -1.45
C LYS A 119 -16.11 10.76 -2.88
N PRO A 120 -16.64 9.56 -3.17
CA PRO A 120 -17.28 9.30 -4.45
C PRO A 120 -18.42 10.31 -4.67
N LEU A 121 -18.59 10.78 -5.90
CA LEU A 121 -19.64 11.72 -6.34
C LEU A 121 -19.52 13.17 -5.81
N ARG A 122 -18.38 13.57 -5.23
CA ARG A 122 -18.12 14.98 -4.87
C ARG A 122 -16.89 15.53 -5.58
N CYS A 123 -17.06 16.68 -6.25
CA CYS A 123 -15.96 17.46 -6.79
C CYS A 123 -15.37 18.36 -5.68
N GLY A 124 -14.31 17.94 -5.02
CA GLY A 124 -13.59 18.75 -4.03
C GLY A 124 -12.66 17.94 -3.12
N ARG A 125 -11.59 18.58 -2.61
CA ARG A 125 -10.73 18.02 -1.56
C ARG A 125 -11.37 18.25 -0.19
N LEU A 126 -11.41 17.21 0.62
CA LEU A 126 -11.85 17.25 2.02
C LEU A 126 -10.61 17.29 2.93
N PRO A 127 -10.75 17.72 4.20
CA PRO A 127 -9.67 17.55 5.17
C PRO A 127 -9.27 16.07 5.22
N PRO A 128 -7.97 15.76 5.20
CA PRO A 128 -7.48 14.39 5.10
C PRO A 128 -7.89 13.60 6.36
N VAL A 129 -8.59 12.49 6.14
CA VAL A 129 -8.96 11.56 7.22
C VAL A 129 -8.03 10.36 7.15
N VAL A 130 -7.32 10.11 8.23
CA VAL A 130 -6.46 8.92 8.36
C VAL A 130 -7.29 7.76 8.89
N ARG A 131 -7.37 6.68 8.13
CA ARG A 131 -7.91 5.40 8.57
C ARG A 131 -6.76 4.46 8.84
N THR A 132 -6.68 3.92 10.05
CA THR A 132 -5.64 2.97 10.43
C THR A 132 -6.23 1.61 10.64
N ASP A 133 -5.67 0.59 10.01
CA ASP A 133 -6.07 -0.78 10.25
C ASP A 133 -4.89 -1.74 9.94
N VAL A 134 -5.00 -2.99 10.39
CA VAL A 134 -4.06 -4.07 10.05
C VAL A 134 -4.69 -4.85 8.91
N PRO A 135 -3.96 -5.23 7.84
CA PRO A 135 -4.52 -5.99 6.72
C PRO A 135 -5.07 -7.32 7.24
N VAL A 136 -6.38 -7.34 7.44
CA VAL A 136 -7.19 -8.50 7.84
C VAL A 136 -8.38 -8.55 6.89
N ASP A 137 -8.94 -9.75 6.75
CA ASP A 137 -9.88 -10.09 5.67
C ASP A 137 -10.97 -9.04 5.46
N GLY A 138 -10.97 -8.41 4.27
CA GLY A 138 -12.02 -7.54 3.73
C GLY A 138 -11.84 -6.02 3.90
N ARG A 139 -10.80 -5.53 4.60
CA ARG A 139 -10.79 -4.11 5.04
C ARG A 139 -10.03 -3.10 4.17
N PHE A 140 -9.30 -3.54 3.14
CA PHE A 140 -8.36 -2.68 2.40
C PHE A 140 -8.57 -2.56 0.89
N GLU A 141 -9.62 -3.17 0.34
CA GLU A 141 -9.64 -3.44 -1.11
C GLU A 141 -10.64 -2.60 -1.91
N HIS A 142 -11.49 -1.81 -1.24
CA HIS A 142 -12.39 -0.89 -1.94
C HIS A 142 -11.65 0.34 -2.47
N ILE A 143 -11.52 0.40 -3.80
CA ILE A 143 -11.03 1.56 -4.54
C ILE A 143 -12.11 2.63 -4.55
N VAL A 144 -11.74 3.88 -4.24
CA VAL A 144 -12.58 5.04 -4.58
C VAL A 144 -12.05 5.62 -5.88
N PRO A 145 -12.70 5.37 -7.03
CA PRO A 145 -12.23 5.86 -8.32
C PRO A 145 -12.26 7.40 -8.34
N SER A 146 -11.19 7.99 -8.87
CA SER A 146 -10.96 9.44 -8.90
C SER A 146 -10.33 9.81 -10.24
N CYS A 147 -10.95 10.74 -10.97
CA CYS A 147 -10.52 11.15 -12.32
C CYS A 147 -9.17 11.88 -12.36
N ASN A 148 -8.60 12.22 -11.19
CA ASN A 148 -7.31 12.89 -11.04
C ASN A 148 -6.25 11.99 -10.39
N ALA A 149 -6.43 10.66 -10.41
CA ALA A 149 -5.52 9.73 -9.75
C ALA A 149 -4.07 9.73 -10.30
N THR A 150 -3.83 10.36 -11.45
CA THR A 150 -2.53 10.40 -12.13
C THR A 150 -1.78 11.73 -11.97
N SER A 151 -2.41 12.79 -11.46
CA SER A 151 -1.89 14.16 -11.60
C SER A 151 -1.32 14.79 -10.33
N ASP A 152 -1.64 14.30 -9.13
CA ASP A 152 -1.02 14.73 -7.87
C ASP A 152 -1.41 13.77 -6.73
N HIS A 153 -0.42 13.20 -6.04
CA HIS A 153 -0.64 12.38 -4.84
C HIS A 153 -1.13 13.19 -3.62
N ALA A 154 -1.32 14.51 -3.79
CA ALA A 154 -1.83 15.45 -2.79
C ALA A 154 -1.04 15.46 -1.47
N ILE A 155 0.19 14.94 -1.49
CA ILE A 155 1.07 14.84 -0.32
C ILE A 155 1.32 16.23 0.28
N LEU A 156 1.56 17.24 -0.56
CA LEU A 156 1.77 18.62 -0.12
C LEU A 156 0.51 19.25 0.49
N TRP A 157 -0.68 18.85 0.02
CA TRP A 157 -1.94 19.31 0.60
C TRP A 157 -2.17 18.68 1.98
N ILE A 158 -1.93 17.37 2.08
CA ILE A 158 -2.02 16.63 3.35
C ILE A 158 -1.04 17.19 4.38
N GLU A 159 0.20 17.48 3.98
CA GLU A 159 1.22 18.03 4.87
C GLU A 159 0.84 19.41 5.40
N ARG A 160 0.34 20.31 4.53
CA ARG A 160 -0.16 21.63 4.95
C ARG A 160 -1.35 21.55 5.90
N GLU A 161 -2.30 20.66 5.63
CA GLU A 161 -3.48 20.50 6.50
C GLU A 161 -3.11 19.82 7.84
N ALA A 162 -2.07 18.97 7.88
CA ALA A 162 -1.58 18.36 9.12
C ALA A 162 -0.78 19.33 10.02
N GLN A 163 -0.31 20.45 9.47
CA GLN A 163 0.42 21.50 10.20
C GLN A 163 -0.50 22.60 10.79
N ARG A 164 -1.79 22.58 10.45
CA ARG A 164 -2.81 23.45 11.05
C ARG A 164 -3.23 22.94 12.43
#